data_AF-A0A6J7ZR71-F1
#
_entry.id   AF-A0A6J7ZR71-F1
#
_cell.length_a   1.000
_cell.length_b   1.000
_cell.length_c   1.000
_cell.angle_alpha   90.00
_cell.angle_beta   90.00
_cell.angle_gamma   90.00
#
_symmetry.space_group_name_H-M   'P 1'
#
loop_
_entity.id
_entity.type
_entity.pdbx_description
1 polymer ?
#
loop_
_entity_poly.entity_id
_entity_poly.type
_entity_poly.pdbx_seq_one_letter_code
_entity_poly.pdbx_strand_id
1 'polypeptide(L)'
;MIDALGSPQRVNNVLSILNLPPISHKNLKVMERRAGEMIEGFANLSMDQRCREAFEAEKRNESVPAVNFSGMTVCADHGWQKRGFDSLTDIQKTWTFSWKFHKQKFRRLKLKEERITSKGACEATEGANYESEISFSEQAEDIERIPDAIPKPLYTAVPSLNNPTFVIIDLETTDLIRRNIIPHIVQIAAKEHRTQTSFNRYIPPQLPMSNEAEKVTGIVWDGQKLFYKGAELNFVNIKVAISEFFMWLSQFSNAVLVAHNGENFDFRVLSTAVYNCSMYDNFTQIVMGFVDSLAVFRSGFPKIEKYNQPFLAQHFCKEEYNAHNAVDDVNMLDKILIAANAKAKNLPSFHSLIASGVMKMTTAENIAGSGLNCAHLKLIYVRKGDDGLIDVLMSKNACGKPRDSNDKKLMCSVVQKMGKMFSEL
;
A
#
# COMPACT_ATOMS: atom_id res chain seq x y z
N MET A 1 -13.77 1.42 37.62
CA MET A 1 -14.28 0.97 38.93
C MET A 1 -15.77 0.61 38.90
N ILE A 2 -16.59 1.16 37.98
CA ILE A 2 -18.01 0.79 37.82
C ILE A 2 -18.23 -0.43 36.89
N ASP A 3 -17.31 -0.70 35.95
CA ASP A 3 -17.40 -1.90 35.10
C ASP A 3 -17.22 -3.23 35.87
N ALA A 4 -16.73 -3.17 37.11
CA ALA A 4 -16.58 -4.35 37.96
C ALA A 4 -17.86 -4.75 38.71
N LEU A 5 -18.87 -3.87 38.81
CA LEU A 5 -20.05 -4.07 39.67
C LEU A 5 -21.35 -4.38 38.91
N GLY A 6 -21.33 -4.35 37.57
CA GLY A 6 -22.50 -4.62 36.73
C GLY A 6 -23.56 -3.50 36.79
N SER A 7 -24.65 -3.70 36.05
CA SER A 7 -25.68 -2.69 35.70
C SER A 7 -26.17 -1.79 36.85
N PRO A 8 -26.76 -0.61 36.57
CA PRO A 8 -27.26 0.34 37.58
C PRO A 8 -28.20 -0.28 38.64
N GLN A 9 -28.91 -1.37 38.32
CA GLN A 9 -29.67 -2.14 39.31
C GLN A 9 -28.80 -2.76 40.40
N ARG A 10 -27.61 -3.29 40.06
CA ARG A 10 -26.68 -3.88 41.05
C ARG A 10 -26.07 -2.82 41.96
N VAL A 11 -25.75 -1.65 41.41
CA VAL A 11 -25.25 -0.51 42.19
C VAL A 11 -26.32 -0.01 43.17
N ASN A 12 -27.59 0.09 42.75
CA ASN A 12 -28.67 0.49 43.64
C ASN A 12 -29.01 -0.57 44.71
N ASN A 13 -28.83 -1.86 44.42
CA ASN A 13 -28.95 -2.91 45.43
C ASN A 13 -27.86 -2.78 46.52
N VAL A 14 -26.62 -2.48 46.14
CA VAL A 14 -25.53 -2.23 47.12
C VAL A 14 -25.80 -0.97 47.94
N LEU A 15 -26.27 0.11 47.32
CA LEU A 15 -26.63 1.34 48.03
C LEU A 15 -27.78 1.14 49.02
N SER A 16 -28.76 0.29 48.67
CA SER A 16 -29.84 -0.07 49.61
C SER A 16 -29.35 -0.89 50.80
N ILE A 17 -28.36 -1.77 50.62
CA ILE A 17 -27.73 -2.52 51.71
C ILE A 17 -27.00 -1.58 52.67
N LEU A 18 -26.41 -0.50 52.15
CA LEU A 18 -25.71 0.52 52.93
C LEU A 18 -26.65 1.63 53.45
N ASN A 19 -27.97 1.49 53.27
CA ASN A 19 -29.00 2.45 53.63
C ASN A 19 -28.75 3.87 53.08
N LEU A 20 -28.14 3.95 51.89
CA LEU A 20 -27.88 5.19 51.17
C LEU A 20 -28.98 5.42 50.12
N PRO A 21 -29.38 6.68 49.87
CA PRO A 21 -30.43 6.97 48.90
C PRO A 21 -30.01 6.51 47.50
N PRO A 22 -30.91 5.84 46.75
CA PRO A 22 -30.59 5.29 45.45
C PRO A 22 -30.24 6.39 44.45
N ILE A 23 -29.20 6.15 43.65
CA ILE A 23 -28.76 7.13 42.67
C ILE A 23 -29.66 7.00 41.45
N SER A 24 -30.52 8.01 41.24
CA SER A 24 -31.33 8.07 40.03
C SER A 24 -30.44 8.29 38.81
N HIS A 25 -30.83 7.70 37.68
CA HIS A 25 -30.11 7.83 36.41
C HIS A 25 -29.92 9.29 35.96
N LYS A 26 -30.79 10.19 36.42
CA LYS A 26 -30.75 11.63 36.13
C LYS A 26 -29.69 12.34 36.97
N ASN A 27 -29.54 11.98 38.24
CA ASN A 27 -28.52 12.55 39.13
C ASN A 27 -27.12 12.05 38.81
N LEU A 28 -26.99 10.78 38.40
CA LEU A 28 -25.72 10.20 37.93
C LEU A 28 -25.14 11.01 36.77
N LYS A 29 -25.96 11.32 35.76
CA LYS A 29 -25.53 12.11 34.60
C LYS A 29 -25.16 13.56 34.92
N VAL A 30 -25.74 14.15 35.96
CA VAL A 30 -25.39 15.51 36.41
C VAL A 30 -24.02 15.49 37.09
N MET A 31 -23.73 14.47 37.89
CA MET A 31 -22.41 14.30 38.52
C MET A 31 -21.32 14.00 37.49
N GLU A 32 -21.62 13.16 36.48
CA GLU A 32 -20.70 12.88 35.37
C GLU A 32 -20.33 14.14 34.58
N ARG A 33 -21.31 15.02 34.30
CA ARG A 33 -21.04 16.31 33.61
C ARG A 33 -20.12 17.23 34.41
N ARG A 34 -20.36 17.39 35.71
CA ARG A 34 -19.53 18.25 36.57
C ARG A 34 -18.09 17.75 36.68
N ALA A 35 -17.91 16.42 36.75
CA ALA A 35 -16.57 15.83 36.74
C ALA A 35 -15.86 16.04 35.38
N GLY A 36 -16.61 15.96 34.28
CA GLY A 36 -16.09 16.21 32.93
C GLY A 36 -15.53 17.63 32.74
N GLU A 37 -16.27 18.66 33.17
CA GLU A 37 -15.82 20.07 33.07
C GLU A 37 -14.51 20.33 33.82
N MET A 38 -14.36 19.72 35.01
CA MET A 38 -13.16 19.88 35.83
C MET A 38 -11.93 19.19 35.19
N ILE A 39 -12.13 18.02 34.58
CA ILE A 39 -11.07 17.28 33.88
C ILE A 39 -10.64 18.02 32.61
N GLU A 40 -11.58 18.58 31.86
CA GLU A 40 -11.30 19.32 30.64
C GLU A 40 -10.54 20.63 30.93
N GLY A 41 -10.90 21.32 32.01
CA GLY A 41 -10.15 22.48 32.51
C GLY A 41 -8.70 22.15 32.86
N PHE A 42 -8.46 21.01 33.52
CA PHE A 42 -7.10 20.57 33.88
C PHE A 42 -6.27 20.17 32.65
N ALA A 43 -6.88 19.48 31.68
CA ALA A 43 -6.21 19.08 30.44
C ALA A 43 -5.77 20.31 29.62
N ASN A 44 -6.61 21.34 29.52
CA ASN A 44 -6.28 22.58 28.81
C ASN A 44 -5.11 23.32 29.47
N LEU A 45 -5.11 23.44 30.80
CA LEU A 45 -4.01 24.08 31.54
C LEU A 45 -2.68 23.31 31.38
N SER A 46 -2.73 21.98 31.45
CA SER A 46 -1.53 21.13 31.31
C SER A 46 -0.95 21.20 29.89
N MET A 47 -1.80 21.19 28.87
CA MET A 47 -1.37 21.28 27.48
C MET A 47 -0.78 22.64 27.13
N ASP A 48 -1.39 23.72 27.63
CA ASP A 48 -0.93 25.08 27.36
C ASP A 48 0.42 25.39 28.03
N GLN A 49 0.65 24.81 29.21
CA GLN A 49 1.95 24.86 29.89
C GLN A 49 3.02 24.06 29.12
N ARG A 50 2.71 22.84 28.68
CA ARG A 50 3.61 22.00 27.87
C ARG A 50 3.95 22.63 26.52
N CYS A 51 2.99 23.29 25.86
CA CYS A 51 3.23 24.00 24.61
C CYS A 51 4.16 25.19 24.78
N ARG A 52 4.02 25.95 25.88
CA ARG A 52 4.93 27.06 26.20
C ARG A 52 6.34 26.57 26.50
N GLU A 53 6.47 25.49 27.27
CA GLU A 53 7.78 24.88 27.57
C GLU A 53 8.47 24.34 26.30
N ALA A 54 7.73 23.68 25.41
CA ALA A 54 8.27 23.19 24.14
C ALA A 54 8.71 24.33 23.21
N PHE A 55 7.92 25.40 23.11
CA PHE A 55 8.25 26.59 22.30
C PHE A 55 9.49 27.32 22.83
N GLU A 56 9.65 27.44 24.15
CA GLU A 56 10.83 28.06 24.75
C GLU A 56 12.09 27.18 24.70
N ALA A 57 11.93 25.85 24.66
CA ALA A 57 13.05 24.91 24.47
C ALA A 57 13.54 24.93 23.01
N GLU A 58 12.62 24.98 22.05
CA GLU A 58 12.93 25.08 20.61
C GLU A 58 13.64 26.40 20.28
N LYS A 59 13.24 27.50 20.95
CA LYS A 59 13.92 28.80 20.85
C LYS A 59 15.34 28.80 21.43
N ARG A 60 15.69 27.86 22.31
CA ARG A 60 17.01 27.74 22.96
C ARG A 60 17.95 26.73 22.30
N ASN A 61 17.49 26.02 21.26
CA ASN A 61 18.26 25.04 20.49
C ASN A 61 18.92 23.93 21.34
N GLU A 62 18.23 23.47 22.39
CA GLU A 62 18.62 22.28 23.15
C GLU A 62 17.67 21.12 22.84
N SER A 63 18.23 20.00 22.37
CA SER A 63 17.50 18.77 22.10
C SER A 63 17.04 18.12 23.41
N VAL A 64 15.72 18.05 23.64
CA VAL A 64 15.14 17.42 24.83
C VAL A 64 15.19 15.88 24.69
N PRO A 65 15.70 15.13 25.68
CA PRO A 65 15.70 13.67 25.63
C PRO A 65 14.30 13.10 25.96
N ALA A 66 13.96 11.99 25.30
CA ALA A 66 12.68 11.31 25.47
C ALA A 66 12.54 10.75 26.90
N VAL A 67 11.54 11.24 27.63
CA VAL A 67 11.16 10.69 28.94
C VAL A 67 10.15 9.55 28.74
N ASN A 68 10.50 8.37 29.24
CA ASN A 68 9.59 7.22 29.39
C ASN A 68 8.41 7.60 30.29
N PHE A 69 7.18 7.43 29.80
CA PHE A 69 5.99 7.51 30.66
C PHE A 69 5.39 6.12 30.85
N SER A 70 5.61 5.58 32.06
CA SER A 70 4.76 4.58 32.68
C SER A 70 3.59 5.27 33.39
N GLY A 71 2.38 4.74 33.23
CA GLY A 71 1.27 4.98 34.16
C GLY A 71 0.14 5.91 33.71
N MET A 72 -1.06 5.32 33.74
CA MET A 72 -2.40 5.92 33.85
C MET A 72 -2.98 6.65 32.63
N THR A 73 -3.60 5.87 31.73
CA THR A 73 -4.62 6.37 30.82
C THR A 73 -6.01 6.22 31.46
N VAL A 74 -6.58 7.31 31.97
CA VAL A 74 -8.00 7.37 32.31
C VAL A 74 -8.78 7.52 31.01
N CYS A 75 -9.67 6.57 30.70
CA CYS A 75 -10.54 6.63 29.54
C CYS A 75 -11.92 7.15 29.97
N ALA A 76 -12.28 8.37 29.55
CA ALA A 76 -13.67 8.82 29.57
C ALA A 76 -14.36 8.34 28.28
N ASP A 77 -15.41 7.53 28.40
CA ASP A 77 -16.28 7.10 27.31
C ASP A 77 -17.53 7.97 27.31
N HIS A 78 -17.82 8.68 26.21
CA HIS A 78 -19.09 9.36 26.02
C HIS A 78 -19.62 9.11 24.60
N GLY A 79 -20.65 8.27 24.53
CA GLY A 79 -21.45 8.03 23.34
C GLY A 79 -22.45 9.15 23.06
N TRP A 80 -22.20 9.86 21.95
CA TRP A 80 -23.12 10.33 20.88
C TRP A 80 -24.45 11.03 21.20
N GLN A 81 -24.69 12.16 20.50
CA GLN A 81 -25.94 12.43 19.75
C GLN A 81 -25.73 13.56 18.71
N LYS A 82 -26.14 13.33 17.45
CA LYS A 82 -26.22 14.33 16.38
C LYS A 82 -27.39 15.30 16.63
N ARG A 83 -27.19 16.61 16.41
CA ARG A 83 -28.22 17.57 15.98
C ARG A 83 -27.58 18.87 15.48
N GLY A 84 -28.09 19.41 14.37
CA GLY A 84 -28.10 20.85 14.08
C GLY A 84 -26.93 21.41 13.27
N PHE A 85 -27.29 22.08 12.18
CA PHE A 85 -26.45 22.86 11.27
C PHE A 85 -26.32 24.32 11.77
N ASP A 86 -25.28 25.01 11.29
CA ASP A 86 -25.11 26.47 11.11
C ASP A 86 -24.01 27.28 11.84
N SER A 87 -23.49 28.23 11.04
CA SER A 87 -22.54 29.32 11.26
C SER A 87 -21.05 29.06 10.94
N LEU A 88 -20.67 29.61 9.79
CA LEU A 88 -19.33 29.80 9.27
C LEU A 88 -18.54 30.78 10.15
N THR A 89 -17.46 30.32 10.79
CA THR A 89 -16.18 31.05 10.95
C THR A 89 -15.04 30.28 11.64
N ASP A 90 -15.14 28.99 12.01
CA ASP A 90 -14.08 28.32 12.80
C ASP A 90 -13.62 26.92 12.29
N ILE A 91 -13.47 26.80 10.97
CA ILE A 91 -13.46 25.49 10.26
C ILE A 91 -12.09 24.79 10.16
N GLN A 92 -10.96 25.33 10.61
CA GLN A 92 -9.67 24.62 10.44
C GLN A 92 -9.16 23.81 11.64
N LYS A 93 -9.52 24.16 12.90
CA LYS A 93 -8.99 23.46 14.09
C LYS A 93 -9.84 22.27 14.55
N THR A 94 -11.13 22.23 14.24
CA THR A 94 -12.07 21.20 14.70
C THR A 94 -12.01 19.90 13.88
N TRP A 95 -11.60 19.96 12.61
CA TRP A 95 -11.56 18.78 11.72
C TRP A 95 -10.45 17.80 12.06
N THR A 96 -9.26 18.28 12.46
CA THR A 96 -8.12 17.43 12.80
C THR A 96 -8.34 16.64 14.09
N PHE A 97 -9.01 17.24 15.07
CA PHE A 97 -9.39 16.57 16.33
C PHE A 97 -10.51 15.54 16.10
N SER A 98 -11.55 15.90 15.35
CA SER A 98 -12.67 15.01 14.99
C SER A 98 -12.20 13.76 14.21
N TRP A 99 -11.27 13.91 13.27
CA TRP A 99 -10.69 12.78 12.51
C TRP A 99 -9.82 11.85 13.37
N LYS A 100 -9.01 12.40 14.27
CA LYS A 100 -8.19 11.60 15.21
C LYS A 100 -9.08 10.82 16.18
N PHE A 101 -10.13 11.45 16.71
CA PHE A 101 -11.14 10.78 17.56
C PHE A 101 -11.92 9.70 16.80
N HIS A 102 -12.33 9.96 15.55
CA HIS A 102 -13.02 8.96 14.71
C HIS A 102 -12.14 7.73 14.46
N LYS A 103 -10.85 7.90 14.14
CA LYS A 103 -9.91 6.79 13.96
C LYS A 103 -9.70 5.97 15.24
N GLN A 104 -9.54 6.62 16.39
CA GLN A 104 -9.38 5.93 17.68
C GLN A 104 -10.66 5.20 18.09
N LYS A 105 -11.83 5.80 17.86
CA LYS A 105 -13.14 5.17 18.11
C LYS A 105 -13.38 3.97 17.19
N PHE A 106 -13.08 4.09 15.89
CA PHE A 106 -13.12 2.97 14.95
C PHE A 106 -12.17 1.85 15.38
N ARG A 107 -10.95 2.20 15.81
CA ARG A 107 -9.99 1.21 16.31
C ARG A 107 -10.48 0.52 17.58
N ARG A 108 -11.12 1.24 18.51
CA ARG A 108 -11.73 0.65 19.72
C ARG A 108 -12.90 -0.28 19.40
N LEU A 109 -13.77 0.10 18.47
CA LEU A 109 -14.88 -0.76 18.03
C LEU A 109 -14.35 -2.02 17.36
N LYS A 110 -13.35 -1.88 16.48
CA LYS A 110 -12.67 -3.01 15.84
C LYS A 110 -11.99 -3.92 16.87
N LEU A 111 -11.31 -3.36 17.88
CA LEU A 111 -10.70 -4.14 18.98
C LEU A 111 -11.74 -4.81 19.90
N LYS A 112 -12.95 -4.24 20.00
CA LYS A 112 -14.06 -4.84 20.77
C LYS A 112 -14.69 -5.98 19.97
N GLU A 113 -14.87 -5.81 18.67
CA GLU A 113 -15.31 -6.84 17.74
C GLU A 113 -14.29 -7.98 17.67
N GLU A 114 -13.00 -7.68 17.50
CA GLU A 114 -11.89 -8.66 17.56
C GLU A 114 -11.90 -9.44 18.88
N ARG A 115 -12.18 -8.79 20.03
CA ARG A 115 -12.33 -9.46 21.33
C ARG A 115 -13.57 -10.34 21.44
N ILE A 116 -14.72 -9.91 20.93
CA ILE A 116 -15.96 -10.70 20.91
C ILE A 116 -15.76 -11.94 20.04
N THR A 117 -15.20 -11.76 18.85
CA THR A 117 -14.86 -12.85 17.93
C THR A 117 -13.84 -13.80 18.54
N SER A 118 -12.80 -13.28 19.20
CA SER A 118 -11.81 -14.12 19.91
C SER A 118 -12.42 -14.87 21.09
N LYS A 119 -13.36 -14.27 21.83
CA LYS A 119 -14.05 -14.92 22.95
C LYS A 119 -14.95 -16.05 22.46
N GLY A 120 -15.78 -15.79 21.43
CA GLY A 120 -16.62 -16.82 20.81
C GLY A 120 -15.81 -17.93 20.14
N ALA A 121 -14.62 -17.61 19.59
CA ALA A 121 -13.69 -18.61 19.09
C ALA A 121 -13.13 -19.48 20.23
N CYS A 122 -12.67 -18.89 21.33
CA CYS A 122 -12.18 -19.65 22.49
C CYS A 122 -13.27 -20.57 23.09
N GLU A 123 -14.49 -20.06 23.26
CA GLU A 123 -15.66 -20.81 23.73
C GLU A 123 -15.97 -22.01 22.82
N ALA A 124 -15.89 -21.82 21.50
CA ALA A 124 -16.11 -22.89 20.52
C ALA A 124 -14.94 -23.90 20.43
N THR A 125 -13.70 -23.49 20.73
CA THR A 125 -12.51 -24.35 20.59
C THR A 125 -12.18 -25.19 21.83
N GLU A 126 -12.59 -24.76 23.03
CA GLU A 126 -12.20 -25.40 24.30
C GLU A 126 -13.34 -26.19 24.98
N GLY A 127 -14.55 -26.18 24.40
CA GLY A 127 -15.71 -26.89 24.94
C GLY A 127 -16.28 -26.26 26.23
N ALA A 128 -17.24 -26.95 26.86
CA ALA A 128 -18.11 -26.46 27.94
C ALA A 128 -17.42 -26.08 29.28
N ASN A 129 -16.11 -25.84 29.30
CA ASN A 129 -15.38 -25.33 30.47
C ASN A 129 -15.33 -23.79 30.55
N TYR A 130 -15.88 -23.07 29.55
CA TYR A 130 -15.86 -21.60 29.48
C TYR A 130 -17.21 -20.96 29.15
N GLU A 131 -18.33 -21.67 29.34
CA GLU A 131 -19.63 -20.99 29.41
C GLU A 131 -19.73 -20.19 30.71
N SER A 132 -20.06 -18.91 30.62
CA SER A 132 -20.46 -18.15 31.81
C SER A 132 -21.79 -18.72 32.31
N GLU A 133 -21.79 -19.26 33.54
CA GLU A 133 -22.92 -19.92 34.26
C GLU A 133 -22.96 -21.46 34.26
N ILE A 134 -21.82 -22.15 34.29
CA ILE A 134 -21.80 -23.62 34.53
C ILE A 134 -22.13 -23.93 36.00
N SER A 135 -23.26 -24.59 36.23
CA SER A 135 -23.64 -25.18 37.53
C SER A 135 -22.77 -26.41 37.81
N PHE A 136 -22.43 -26.64 39.08
CA PHE A 136 -21.41 -27.57 39.56
C PHE A 136 -21.72 -29.08 39.39
N SER A 137 -22.59 -29.47 38.45
CA SER A 137 -23.18 -30.82 38.45
C SER A 137 -23.46 -31.42 37.08
N GLU A 138 -22.60 -31.22 36.07
CA GLU A 138 -22.61 -32.08 34.87
C GLU A 138 -21.17 -32.41 34.43
N GLN A 139 -20.87 -33.70 34.28
CA GLN A 139 -19.62 -34.18 33.70
C GLN A 139 -19.69 -33.95 32.19
N ALA A 140 -18.98 -32.93 31.69
CA ALA A 140 -18.85 -32.71 30.26
C ALA A 140 -17.85 -33.72 29.66
N GLU A 141 -18.32 -34.58 28.76
CA GLU A 141 -17.53 -35.64 28.08
C GLU A 141 -16.74 -35.15 26.85
N ASP A 142 -16.70 -33.84 26.57
CA ASP A 142 -16.06 -33.32 25.35
C ASP A 142 -14.66 -32.72 25.64
N ILE A 143 -13.61 -33.53 25.42
CA ILE A 143 -12.20 -33.15 25.63
C ILE A 143 -11.48 -32.89 24.28
N GLU A 144 -12.20 -32.93 23.15
CA GLU A 144 -11.58 -32.70 21.83
C GLU A 144 -11.45 -31.20 21.55
N ARG A 145 -10.27 -30.65 21.87
CA ARG A 145 -9.90 -29.27 21.54
C ARG A 145 -9.76 -29.11 20.04
N ILE A 146 -10.49 -28.15 19.45
CA ILE A 146 -10.30 -27.77 18.06
C ILE A 146 -8.89 -27.18 17.91
N PRO A 147 -8.05 -27.65 16.97
CA PRO A 147 -6.69 -27.17 16.80
C PRO A 147 -6.66 -25.68 16.47
N ASP A 148 -5.60 -25.00 16.94
CA ASP A 148 -5.40 -23.58 16.66
C ASP A 148 -5.43 -23.29 15.15
N ALA A 149 -5.97 -22.12 14.80
CA ALA A 149 -5.98 -21.68 13.42
C ALA A 149 -4.54 -21.64 12.88
N ILE A 150 -4.26 -22.45 11.85
CA ILE A 150 -2.97 -22.46 11.18
C ILE A 150 -2.69 -21.03 10.67
N PRO A 151 -1.62 -20.36 11.13
CA PRO A 151 -1.30 -19.02 10.66
C PRO A 151 -1.10 -19.08 9.15
N LYS A 152 -1.77 -18.17 8.42
CA LYS A 152 -1.57 -18.06 6.98
C LYS A 152 -0.08 -17.82 6.72
N PRO A 153 0.54 -18.52 5.75
CA PRO A 153 1.92 -18.26 5.40
C PRO A 153 2.08 -16.78 5.06
N LEU A 154 2.95 -16.09 5.78
CA LEU A 154 3.32 -14.71 5.49
C LEU A 154 4.53 -14.71 4.55
N TYR A 155 4.52 -13.81 3.58
CA TYR A 155 5.72 -13.49 2.82
C TYR A 155 6.79 -12.95 3.78
N THR A 156 7.87 -13.70 3.96
CA THR A 156 9.03 -13.27 4.74
C THR A 156 10.10 -12.72 3.80
N ALA A 157 10.83 -11.69 4.26
CA ALA A 157 11.97 -11.18 3.51
C ALA A 157 13.00 -12.30 3.28
N VAL A 158 13.50 -12.41 2.05
CA VAL A 158 14.57 -13.37 1.71
C VAL A 158 15.89 -12.83 2.28
N PRO A 159 16.50 -13.50 3.28
CA PRO A 159 17.75 -13.03 3.87
C PRO A 159 18.90 -13.18 2.86
N SER A 160 19.80 -12.19 2.82
CA SER A 160 21.11 -12.28 2.16
C SER A 160 21.09 -12.57 0.64
N LEU A 161 20.14 -12.00 -0.10
CA LEU A 161 20.10 -12.11 -1.55
C LEU A 161 21.13 -11.19 -2.22
N ASN A 162 22.30 -11.73 -2.55
CA ASN A 162 23.37 -10.98 -3.20
C ASN A 162 23.12 -10.84 -4.71
N ASN A 163 23.15 -9.61 -5.22
CA ASN A 163 22.99 -9.30 -6.65
C ASN A 163 21.79 -10.01 -7.32
N PRO A 164 20.55 -9.74 -6.87
CA PRO A 164 19.37 -10.33 -7.48
C PRO A 164 19.23 -9.94 -8.96
N THR A 165 18.78 -10.89 -9.77
CA THR A 165 18.34 -10.65 -11.14
C THR A 165 16.82 -10.49 -11.14
N PHE A 166 16.34 -9.29 -11.42
CA PHE A 166 14.91 -9.00 -11.45
C PHE A 166 14.32 -9.37 -12.81
N VAL A 167 13.35 -10.27 -12.79
CA VAL A 167 12.59 -10.70 -13.95
C VAL A 167 11.16 -10.23 -13.77
N ILE A 168 10.75 -9.27 -14.60
CA ILE A 168 9.38 -8.80 -14.66
C ILE A 168 8.53 -9.88 -15.35
N ILE A 169 7.38 -10.23 -14.77
CA ILE A 169 6.43 -11.18 -15.34
C ILE A 169 5.03 -10.58 -15.37
N ASP A 170 4.23 -11.06 -16.33
CA ASP A 170 2.79 -10.82 -16.41
C ASP A 170 2.12 -12.04 -17.07
N LEU A 171 0.90 -12.34 -16.63
CA LEU A 171 0.13 -13.49 -17.10
C LEU A 171 -1.23 -13.06 -17.66
N GLU A 172 -1.52 -13.48 -18.89
CA GLU A 172 -2.91 -13.53 -19.34
C GLU A 172 -3.55 -14.85 -18.91
N THR A 173 -4.81 -14.80 -18.50
CA THR A 173 -5.52 -15.94 -17.93
C THR A 173 -6.97 -16.04 -18.43
N THR A 174 -7.58 -17.19 -18.21
CA THR A 174 -8.98 -17.48 -18.58
C THR A 174 -10.03 -16.67 -17.81
N ASP A 175 -9.71 -16.21 -16.60
CA ASP A 175 -10.57 -15.37 -15.75
C ASP A 175 -9.73 -14.81 -14.59
N LEU A 176 -10.33 -14.01 -13.71
CA LEU A 176 -9.80 -13.67 -12.39
C LEU A 176 -9.87 -14.88 -11.43
N ILE A 177 -9.12 -14.81 -10.33
CA ILE A 177 -9.30 -15.76 -9.21
C ILE A 177 -10.66 -15.48 -8.55
N ARG A 178 -11.63 -16.39 -8.74
CA ARG A 178 -12.98 -16.28 -8.17
C ARG A 178 -13.28 -17.48 -7.30
N ARG A 179 -13.77 -17.26 -6.08
CA ARG A 179 -14.16 -18.33 -5.13
C ARG A 179 -13.05 -19.40 -4.94
N ASN A 180 -11.80 -18.96 -4.89
CA ASN A 180 -10.60 -19.81 -4.82
C ASN A 180 -10.36 -20.75 -6.02
N ILE A 181 -11.11 -20.59 -7.11
CA ILE A 181 -10.79 -21.25 -8.38
C ILE A 181 -9.67 -20.46 -9.05
N ILE A 182 -8.56 -21.14 -9.34
CA ILE A 182 -7.41 -20.57 -10.03
C ILE A 182 -7.65 -20.69 -11.54
N PRO A 183 -7.59 -19.58 -12.29
CA PRO A 183 -7.76 -19.61 -13.74
C PRO A 183 -6.57 -20.28 -14.41
N HIS A 184 -6.78 -20.80 -15.62
CA HIS A 184 -5.69 -21.29 -16.47
C HIS A 184 -4.94 -20.13 -17.11
N ILE A 185 -3.62 -20.25 -17.19
CA ILE A 185 -2.73 -19.35 -17.91
C ILE A 185 -2.93 -19.55 -19.41
N VAL A 186 -3.09 -18.47 -20.17
CA VAL A 186 -3.13 -18.48 -21.63
C VAL A 186 -1.95 -17.77 -22.28
N GLN A 187 -1.24 -16.91 -21.52
CA GLN A 187 0.03 -16.33 -21.94
C GLN A 187 0.96 -16.15 -20.74
N ILE A 188 2.23 -16.47 -20.91
CA ILE A 188 3.31 -16.09 -20.00
C ILE A 188 4.21 -15.12 -20.75
N ALA A 189 4.33 -13.89 -20.25
CA ALA A 189 5.36 -12.96 -20.70
C ALA A 189 6.31 -12.65 -19.55
N ALA A 190 7.59 -12.53 -19.89
CA ALA A 190 8.60 -12.10 -18.94
C ALA A 190 9.70 -11.29 -19.61
N LYS A 191 10.36 -10.44 -18.82
CA LYS A 191 11.47 -9.60 -19.25
C LYS A 191 12.49 -9.44 -18.14
N GLU A 192 13.76 -9.68 -18.43
CA GLU A 192 14.84 -9.42 -17.47
C GLU A 192 15.25 -7.95 -17.53
N HIS A 193 15.35 -7.33 -16.36
CA HIS A 193 15.48 -5.88 -16.20
C HIS A 193 16.77 -5.28 -16.81
N ARG A 194 17.91 -5.97 -16.74
CA ARG A 194 19.21 -5.40 -17.13
C ARG A 194 19.58 -5.66 -18.59
N THR A 195 19.57 -6.93 -18.99
CA THR A 195 19.86 -7.45 -20.33
C THR A 195 18.72 -7.20 -21.31
N GLN A 196 17.51 -6.91 -20.80
CA GLN A 196 16.31 -6.66 -21.60
C GLN A 196 15.90 -7.87 -22.46
N THR A 197 16.42 -9.06 -22.15
CA THR A 197 15.98 -10.32 -22.78
C THR A 197 14.56 -10.63 -22.35
N SER A 198 13.79 -11.25 -23.24
CA SER A 198 12.37 -11.49 -23.06
C SER A 198 11.97 -12.93 -23.32
N PHE A 199 10.94 -13.38 -22.62
CA PHE A 199 10.29 -14.66 -22.81
C PHE A 199 8.80 -14.43 -23.10
N ASN A 200 8.23 -15.16 -24.05
CA ASN A 200 6.81 -15.12 -24.35
C ASN A 200 6.33 -16.48 -24.86
N ARG A 201 5.28 -17.02 -24.24
CA ARG A 201 4.60 -18.24 -24.70
C ARG A 201 3.10 -18.14 -24.51
N TYR A 202 2.38 -18.64 -25.51
CA TYR A 202 0.94 -18.85 -25.44
C TYR A 202 0.62 -20.31 -25.12
N ILE A 203 -0.45 -20.51 -24.36
CA ILE A 203 -0.86 -21.81 -23.83
C ILE A 203 -2.35 -22.01 -24.11
N PRO A 204 -2.78 -23.15 -24.66
CA PRO A 204 -4.19 -23.44 -24.84
C PRO A 204 -4.79 -23.77 -23.46
N PRO A 205 -5.89 -23.11 -23.06
CA PRO A 205 -6.54 -23.41 -21.79
C PRO A 205 -7.31 -24.73 -21.87
N GLN A 206 -7.52 -25.34 -20.70
CA GLN A 206 -8.45 -26.49 -20.55
C GLN A 206 -9.77 -26.07 -19.88
N LEU A 207 -9.77 -24.90 -19.22
CA LEU A 207 -10.99 -24.25 -18.76
C LEU A 207 -11.51 -23.27 -19.81
N PRO A 208 -12.83 -23.07 -19.92
CA PRO A 208 -13.38 -22.04 -20.80
C PRO A 208 -12.85 -20.65 -20.45
N MET A 209 -12.56 -19.86 -21.48
CA MET A 209 -12.32 -18.43 -21.32
C MET A 209 -13.61 -17.73 -20.88
N SER A 210 -13.52 -16.84 -19.89
CA SER A 210 -14.63 -15.95 -19.56
C SER A 210 -14.78 -14.86 -20.62
N ASN A 211 -16.01 -14.42 -20.87
CA ASN A 211 -16.29 -13.32 -21.81
C ASN A 211 -15.52 -12.04 -21.45
N GLU A 212 -15.30 -11.79 -20.15
CA GLU A 212 -14.52 -10.65 -19.70
C GLU A 212 -13.03 -10.82 -20.04
N ALA A 213 -12.45 -12.01 -19.83
CA ALA A 213 -11.06 -12.27 -20.18
C ALA A 213 -10.82 -12.15 -21.70
N GLU A 214 -11.71 -12.69 -22.55
CA GLU A 214 -11.56 -12.55 -24.00
C GLU A 214 -11.60 -11.08 -24.45
N LYS A 215 -12.51 -10.28 -23.87
CA LYS A 215 -12.62 -8.84 -24.19
C LYS A 215 -11.39 -8.06 -23.77
N VAL A 216 -10.84 -8.38 -22.60
CA VAL A 216 -9.72 -7.66 -21.99
C VAL A 216 -8.42 -8.03 -22.68
N THR A 217 -8.14 -9.32 -22.81
CA THR A 217 -6.88 -9.83 -23.37
C THR A 217 -6.85 -9.86 -24.90
N GLY A 218 -8.02 -9.91 -25.54
CA GLY A 218 -8.15 -10.14 -26.98
C GLY A 218 -7.75 -11.56 -27.41
N ILE A 219 -7.53 -12.48 -26.47
CA ILE A 219 -7.19 -13.89 -26.72
C ILE A 219 -8.47 -14.72 -26.77
N VAL A 220 -8.60 -15.55 -27.80
CA VAL A 220 -9.76 -16.45 -28.00
C VAL A 220 -9.27 -17.86 -28.28
N TRP A 221 -9.92 -18.85 -27.66
CA TRP A 221 -9.66 -20.28 -27.87
C TRP A 221 -10.91 -20.95 -28.44
N ASP A 222 -10.82 -21.52 -29.64
CA ASP A 222 -11.97 -22.17 -30.31
C ASP A 222 -12.07 -23.69 -30.04
N GLY A 223 -11.15 -24.23 -29.23
CA GLY A 223 -11.02 -25.66 -28.97
C GLY A 223 -9.89 -26.36 -29.75
N GLN A 224 -9.36 -25.72 -30.80
CA GLN A 224 -8.27 -26.26 -31.62
C GLN A 224 -7.14 -25.24 -31.84
N LYS A 225 -7.50 -23.97 -32.02
CA LYS A 225 -6.60 -22.86 -32.35
C LYS A 225 -6.78 -21.73 -31.34
N LEU A 226 -5.66 -21.05 -31.08
CA LEU A 226 -5.62 -19.85 -30.25
C LEU A 226 -5.46 -18.64 -31.16
N PHE A 227 -6.19 -17.56 -30.87
CA PHE A 227 -6.14 -16.33 -31.65
C PHE A 227 -5.87 -15.14 -30.75
N TYR A 228 -5.18 -14.13 -31.27
CA TYR A 228 -5.11 -12.80 -30.69
C TYR A 228 -5.62 -11.78 -31.70
N LYS A 229 -6.70 -11.09 -31.36
CA LYS A 229 -7.36 -10.08 -32.22
C LYS A 229 -7.61 -10.60 -33.66
N GLY A 230 -7.96 -11.89 -33.79
CA GLY A 230 -8.26 -12.57 -35.05
C GLY A 230 -7.08 -13.22 -35.78
N ALA A 231 -5.84 -13.00 -35.33
CA ALA A 231 -4.67 -13.67 -35.88
C ALA A 231 -4.36 -14.97 -35.13
N GLU A 232 -4.12 -16.07 -35.85
CA GLU A 232 -3.78 -17.37 -35.28
C GLU A 232 -2.41 -17.32 -34.57
N LEU A 233 -2.35 -17.89 -33.37
CA LEU A 233 -1.17 -17.94 -32.52
C LEU A 233 -0.59 -19.36 -32.44
N ASN A 234 0.74 -19.43 -32.49
CA ASN A 234 1.45 -20.64 -32.08
C ASN A 234 1.39 -20.77 -30.56
N PHE A 235 1.09 -21.96 -30.08
CA PHE A 235 1.02 -22.27 -28.65
C PHE A 235 1.78 -23.56 -28.32
N VAL A 236 2.09 -23.72 -27.04
CA VAL A 236 2.65 -24.96 -26.47
C VAL A 236 1.82 -25.38 -25.26
N ASN A 237 1.88 -26.64 -24.86
CA ASN A 237 1.21 -27.07 -23.64
C ASN A 237 1.86 -26.44 -22.39
N ILE A 238 1.10 -26.37 -21.29
CA ILE A 238 1.54 -25.70 -20.06
C ILE A 238 2.85 -26.27 -19.49
N LYS A 239 3.07 -27.59 -19.55
CA LYS A 239 4.30 -28.22 -19.05
C LYS A 239 5.52 -27.77 -19.84
N VAL A 240 5.39 -27.70 -21.18
CA VAL A 240 6.46 -27.21 -22.06
C VAL A 240 6.69 -25.73 -21.84
N ALA A 241 5.64 -24.90 -21.72
CA ALA A 241 5.79 -23.47 -21.45
C ALA A 241 6.56 -23.21 -20.14
N ILE A 242 6.19 -23.90 -19.05
CA ILE A 242 6.88 -23.76 -17.76
C ILE A 242 8.32 -24.29 -17.83
N SER A 243 8.56 -25.40 -18.53
CA SER A 243 9.91 -25.94 -18.73
C SER A 243 10.81 -24.98 -19.49
N GLU A 244 10.31 -24.40 -20.58
CA GLU A 244 11.06 -23.40 -21.35
C GLU A 244 11.27 -22.11 -20.56
N PHE A 245 10.28 -21.70 -19.76
CA PHE A 245 10.41 -20.55 -18.87
C PHE A 245 11.51 -20.77 -17.82
N PHE A 246 11.54 -21.94 -17.20
CA PHE A 246 12.57 -22.30 -16.23
C PHE A 246 13.95 -22.44 -16.87
N MET A 247 14.02 -23.01 -18.07
CA MET A 247 15.26 -23.08 -18.84
C MET A 247 15.79 -21.67 -19.15
N TRP A 248 14.92 -20.73 -19.51
CA TRP A 248 15.29 -19.34 -19.71
C TRP A 248 15.74 -18.67 -18.40
N LEU A 249 14.99 -18.85 -17.30
CA LEU A 249 15.36 -18.33 -15.98
C LEU A 249 16.69 -18.88 -15.46
N SER A 250 17.04 -20.12 -15.79
CA SER A 250 18.27 -20.78 -15.32
C SER A 250 19.55 -20.11 -15.84
N GLN A 251 19.43 -19.20 -16.81
CA GLN A 251 20.53 -18.37 -17.31
C GLN A 251 20.92 -17.27 -16.32
N PHE A 252 20.06 -16.98 -15.34
CA PHE A 252 20.24 -15.90 -14.38
C PHE A 252 20.58 -16.45 -12.99
N SER A 253 21.57 -15.85 -12.34
CA SER A 253 21.81 -16.10 -10.92
C SER A 253 20.80 -15.30 -10.07
N ASN A 254 20.27 -15.93 -9.03
CA ASN A 254 19.38 -15.31 -8.05
C ASN A 254 18.15 -14.63 -8.68
N ALA A 255 17.40 -15.36 -9.51
CA ALA A 255 16.22 -14.82 -10.18
C ALA A 255 15.11 -14.46 -9.17
N VAL A 256 14.59 -13.23 -9.27
CA VAL A 256 13.48 -12.71 -8.47
C VAL A 256 12.38 -12.28 -9.41
N LEU A 257 11.19 -12.86 -9.25
CA LEU A 257 10.05 -12.54 -10.09
C LEU A 257 9.34 -11.28 -9.58
N VAL A 258 9.10 -10.34 -10.48
CA VAL A 258 8.45 -9.05 -10.20
C VAL A 258 7.15 -9.00 -10.99
N ALA A 259 6.02 -8.81 -10.33
CA ALA A 259 4.72 -8.62 -10.99
C ALA A 259 3.97 -7.46 -10.34
N HIS A 260 2.96 -6.93 -11.03
CA HIS A 260 2.13 -5.86 -10.51
C HIS A 260 0.87 -6.41 -9.86
N ASN A 261 0.73 -6.29 -8.54
CA ASN A 261 -0.30 -6.97 -7.75
C ASN A 261 -0.14 -8.51 -7.76
N GLY A 262 1.10 -8.98 -7.93
CA GLY A 262 1.44 -10.39 -8.09
C GLY A 262 1.08 -11.27 -6.88
N GLU A 263 1.15 -10.75 -5.65
CA GLU A 263 0.79 -11.52 -4.44
C GLU A 263 -0.68 -11.97 -4.47
N ASN A 264 -1.53 -11.13 -5.04
CA ASN A 264 -2.96 -11.41 -5.13
C ASN A 264 -3.34 -12.19 -6.39
N PHE A 265 -2.45 -12.24 -7.40
CA PHE A 265 -2.76 -12.80 -8.71
C PHE A 265 -1.63 -13.64 -9.32
N ASP A 266 -0.69 -13.03 -10.06
CA ASP A 266 0.28 -13.73 -10.91
C ASP A 266 1.07 -14.82 -10.18
N PHE A 267 1.58 -14.51 -8.99
CA PHE A 267 2.39 -15.46 -8.22
C PHE A 267 1.55 -16.66 -7.77
N ARG A 268 0.27 -16.46 -7.46
CA ARG A 268 -0.64 -17.54 -7.09
C ARG A 268 -0.95 -18.42 -8.30
N VAL A 269 -1.32 -17.80 -9.43
CA VAL A 269 -1.65 -18.51 -10.67
C VAL A 269 -0.44 -19.32 -11.15
N LEU A 270 0.75 -18.70 -11.22
CA LEU A 270 1.98 -19.36 -11.62
C LEU A 270 2.34 -20.51 -10.68
N SER A 271 2.32 -20.29 -9.37
CA SER A 271 2.67 -21.33 -8.38
C SER A 271 1.73 -22.52 -8.46
N THR A 272 0.43 -22.30 -8.67
CA THR A 272 -0.54 -23.38 -8.88
C THR A 272 -0.27 -24.13 -10.19
N ALA A 273 0.03 -23.42 -11.28
CA ALA A 273 0.35 -24.06 -12.56
C ALA A 273 1.62 -24.93 -12.45
N VAL A 274 2.66 -24.42 -11.78
CA VAL A 274 3.91 -25.14 -11.49
C VAL A 274 3.66 -26.39 -10.63
N TYR A 275 2.88 -26.26 -9.57
CA TYR A 275 2.51 -27.37 -8.69
C TYR A 275 1.76 -28.47 -9.46
N ASN A 276 0.75 -28.08 -10.26
CA ASN A 276 -0.03 -29.01 -11.09
C ASN A 276 0.80 -29.66 -12.21
N CYS A 277 1.92 -29.05 -12.59
CA CYS A 277 2.88 -29.62 -13.52
C CYS A 277 3.95 -30.51 -12.85
N SER A 278 3.93 -30.63 -11.51
CA SER A 278 4.94 -31.34 -10.71
C SER A 278 6.35 -30.78 -10.88
N MET A 279 6.48 -29.46 -11.04
CA MET A 279 7.76 -28.77 -11.28
C MET A 279 8.19 -27.87 -10.10
N TYR A 280 7.61 -28.09 -8.92
CA TYR A 280 7.84 -27.26 -7.75
C TYR A 280 9.29 -27.27 -7.27
N ASP A 281 9.95 -28.44 -7.29
CA ASP A 281 11.35 -28.55 -6.85
C ASP A 281 12.27 -27.72 -7.75
N ASN A 282 12.11 -27.83 -9.08
CA ASN A 282 12.84 -26.98 -10.04
C ASN A 282 12.55 -25.50 -9.82
N PHE A 283 11.29 -25.14 -9.52
CA PHE A 283 10.89 -23.77 -9.30
C PHE A 283 11.60 -23.15 -8.09
N THR A 284 11.64 -23.86 -6.97
CA THR A 284 12.28 -23.36 -5.74
C THR A 284 13.81 -23.30 -5.83
N GLN A 285 14.42 -24.04 -6.74
CA GLN A 285 15.86 -23.97 -7.02
C GLN A 285 16.24 -22.79 -7.92
N ILE A 286 15.33 -22.38 -8.82
CA ILE A 286 15.60 -21.34 -9.82
C ILE A 286 15.14 -19.96 -9.33
N VAL A 287 13.95 -19.89 -8.72
CA VAL A 287 13.33 -18.64 -8.27
C VAL A 287 13.59 -18.44 -6.79
N MET A 288 14.35 -17.40 -6.48
CA MET A 288 14.77 -17.07 -5.11
C MET A 288 13.73 -16.27 -4.34
N GLY A 289 12.79 -15.63 -5.04
CA GLY A 289 11.76 -14.84 -4.39
C GLY A 289 10.85 -14.10 -5.34
N PHE A 290 9.91 -13.39 -4.73
CA PHE A 290 8.90 -12.58 -5.39
C PHE A 290 8.95 -11.15 -4.89
N VAL A 291 8.63 -10.19 -5.76
CA VAL A 291 8.43 -8.79 -5.41
C VAL A 291 7.13 -8.31 -6.04
N ASP A 292 6.18 -7.91 -5.19
CA ASP A 292 4.99 -7.21 -5.65
C ASP A 292 5.29 -5.73 -5.86
N SER A 293 5.34 -5.31 -7.12
CA SER A 293 5.62 -3.91 -7.47
C SER A 293 4.54 -2.96 -6.93
N LEU A 294 3.30 -3.40 -6.73
CA LEU A 294 2.23 -2.57 -6.16
C LEU A 294 2.59 -2.15 -4.72
N ALA A 295 3.12 -3.08 -3.91
CA ALA A 295 3.59 -2.79 -2.56
C ALA A 295 4.79 -1.84 -2.58
N VAL A 296 5.73 -2.05 -3.52
CA VAL A 296 6.89 -1.17 -3.72
C VAL A 296 6.44 0.26 -4.05
N PHE A 297 5.52 0.45 -5.01
CA PHE A 297 5.03 1.79 -5.37
C PHE A 297 4.28 2.46 -4.23
N ARG A 298 3.43 1.74 -3.49
CA ARG A 298 2.70 2.30 -2.33
C ARG A 298 3.63 2.78 -1.22
N SER A 299 4.74 2.08 -1.01
CA SER A 299 5.75 2.45 -0.02
C SER A 299 6.63 3.61 -0.50
N GLY A 300 7.13 3.54 -1.73
CA GLY A 300 8.06 4.54 -2.30
C GLY A 300 7.40 5.86 -2.72
N PHE A 301 6.13 5.83 -3.12
CA PHE A 301 5.40 7.00 -3.63
C PHE A 301 4.02 7.10 -2.96
N PRO A 302 3.97 7.37 -1.65
CA PRO A 302 2.71 7.45 -0.94
C PRO A 302 1.87 8.63 -1.46
N LYS A 303 0.53 8.46 -1.42
CA LYS A 303 -0.47 9.49 -1.75
C LYS A 303 -0.61 9.86 -3.24
N ILE A 304 -0.17 9.03 -4.18
CA ILE A 304 -0.65 9.14 -5.57
C ILE A 304 -2.09 8.63 -5.69
N GLU A 305 -2.85 9.14 -6.67
CA GLU A 305 -4.30 8.92 -6.83
C GLU A 305 -4.65 7.44 -6.98
N LYS A 306 -3.91 6.73 -7.85
CA LYS A 306 -4.13 5.32 -8.18
C LYS A 306 -2.78 4.63 -8.32
N TYR A 307 -2.81 3.31 -8.28
CA TYR A 307 -1.63 2.48 -8.44
C TYR A 307 -1.86 1.36 -9.46
N ASN A 308 -2.90 1.42 -10.29
CA ASN A 308 -3.01 0.47 -11.40
C ASN A 308 -1.95 0.82 -12.46
N GLN A 309 -1.51 -0.18 -13.20
CA GLN A 309 -0.40 -0.02 -14.13
C GLN A 309 -0.65 1.04 -15.21
N PRO A 310 -1.84 1.16 -15.84
CA PRO A 310 -2.11 2.24 -16.79
C PRO A 310 -1.96 3.64 -16.18
N PHE A 311 -2.42 3.85 -14.95
CA PHE A 311 -2.19 5.11 -14.26
C PHE A 311 -0.71 5.34 -13.96
N LEU A 312 0.03 4.31 -13.54
CA LEU A 312 1.47 4.42 -13.27
C LEU A 312 2.26 4.73 -14.53
N ALA A 313 1.92 4.12 -15.67
CA ALA A 313 2.48 4.42 -16.99
C ALA A 313 2.29 5.91 -17.33
N GLN A 314 1.06 6.41 -17.17
CA GLN A 314 0.77 7.82 -17.42
C GLN A 314 1.43 8.74 -16.38
N HIS A 315 1.55 8.32 -15.13
CA HIS A 315 2.12 9.13 -14.05
C HIS A 315 3.63 9.31 -14.22
N PHE A 316 4.36 8.21 -14.39
CA PHE A 316 5.83 8.17 -14.42
C PHE A 316 6.41 8.31 -15.81
N CYS A 317 5.80 7.70 -16.82
CA CYS A 317 6.32 7.67 -18.20
C CYS A 317 5.57 8.63 -19.14
N LYS A 318 4.44 9.20 -18.68
CA LYS A 318 3.51 10.01 -19.50
C LYS A 318 2.99 9.25 -20.72
N GLU A 319 2.97 7.93 -20.68
CA GLU A 319 2.63 7.04 -21.81
C GLU A 319 1.32 6.28 -21.54
N GLU A 320 0.51 6.17 -22.59
CA GLU A 320 -0.52 5.15 -22.71
C GLU A 320 0.06 3.97 -23.49
N TYR A 321 -0.48 2.78 -23.26
CA TYR A 321 -0.04 1.56 -23.92
C TYR A 321 -1.21 0.57 -24.05
N ASN A 322 -0.99 -0.49 -24.83
CA ASN A 322 -1.94 -1.59 -24.99
C ASN A 322 -1.90 -2.47 -23.73
N ALA A 323 -2.52 -1.99 -22.65
CA ALA A 323 -2.72 -2.77 -21.43
C ALA A 323 -3.56 -4.01 -21.72
N HIS A 324 -3.33 -5.08 -20.94
CA HIS A 324 -3.94 -6.40 -21.13
C HIS A 324 -3.37 -7.13 -22.35
N ASN A 325 -2.07 -6.94 -22.54
CA ASN A 325 -1.24 -7.81 -23.33
C ASN A 325 0.02 -8.04 -22.51
N ALA A 326 0.21 -9.26 -22.01
CA ALA A 326 1.29 -9.56 -21.09
C ALA A 326 2.69 -9.08 -21.57
N VAL A 327 2.98 -9.09 -22.88
CA VAL A 327 4.27 -8.56 -23.40
C VAL A 327 4.35 -7.05 -23.26
N ASP A 328 3.28 -6.33 -23.58
CA ASP A 328 3.23 -4.88 -23.41
C ASP A 328 3.22 -4.49 -21.92
N ASP A 329 2.53 -5.25 -21.08
CA ASP A 329 2.48 -5.06 -19.62
C ASP A 329 3.86 -5.25 -18.97
N VAL A 330 4.62 -6.31 -19.28
CA VAL A 330 5.98 -6.46 -18.73
C VAL A 330 6.93 -5.36 -19.21
N ASN A 331 6.82 -4.96 -20.47
CA ASN A 331 7.62 -3.87 -21.03
C ASN A 331 7.30 -2.53 -20.38
N MET A 332 6.03 -2.27 -20.13
CA MET A 332 5.61 -1.04 -19.48
C MET A 332 5.99 -1.04 -18.00
N LEU A 333 5.83 -2.15 -17.27
CA LEU A 333 6.23 -2.22 -15.87
C LEU A 333 7.73 -1.95 -15.69
N ASP A 334 8.56 -2.54 -16.56
CA ASP A 334 10.00 -2.30 -16.59
C ASP A 334 10.32 -0.81 -16.78
N LYS A 335 9.69 -0.15 -17.76
CA LYS A 335 9.82 1.30 -17.98
C LYS A 335 9.39 2.13 -16.76
N ILE A 336 8.27 1.78 -16.13
CA ILE A 336 7.77 2.46 -14.94
C ILE A 336 8.78 2.32 -13.79
N LEU A 337 9.32 1.12 -13.56
CA LEU A 337 10.31 0.89 -12.52
C LEU A 337 11.57 1.73 -12.72
N ILE A 338 12.07 1.83 -13.96
CA ILE A 338 13.22 2.68 -14.32
C ILE A 338 12.91 4.16 -14.02
N ALA A 339 11.78 4.66 -14.51
CA ALA A 339 11.38 6.06 -14.35
C ALA A 339 11.13 6.43 -12.88
N ALA A 340 10.47 5.55 -12.13
CA ALA A 340 10.21 5.72 -10.72
C ALA A 340 11.52 5.73 -9.92
N ASN A 341 12.44 4.81 -10.18
CA ASN A 341 13.75 4.78 -9.52
C ASN A 341 14.57 6.05 -9.82
N ALA A 342 14.58 6.50 -11.08
CA ALA A 342 15.21 7.76 -11.47
C ALA A 342 14.61 8.95 -10.71
N LYS A 343 13.28 9.03 -10.63
CA LYS A 343 12.57 10.06 -9.87
C LYS A 343 12.96 10.04 -8.39
N ALA A 344 12.89 8.88 -7.73
CA ALA A 344 13.23 8.73 -6.31
C ALA A 344 14.68 9.17 -6.03
N LYS A 345 15.63 8.79 -6.89
CA LYS A 345 17.05 9.12 -6.74
C LYS A 345 17.34 10.61 -6.96
N ASN A 346 16.72 11.22 -7.97
CA ASN A 346 17.10 12.55 -8.44
C ASN A 346 16.29 13.69 -7.81
N LEU A 347 15.04 13.44 -7.42
CA LEU A 347 14.13 14.48 -6.91
C LEU A 347 14.67 15.24 -5.69
N PRO A 348 15.33 14.60 -4.69
CA PRO A 348 15.87 15.30 -3.54
C PRO A 348 16.87 16.41 -3.90
N SER A 349 17.57 16.28 -5.03
CA SER A 349 18.53 17.31 -5.49
C SER A 349 17.87 18.63 -5.87
N PHE A 350 16.55 18.64 -6.10
CA PHE A 350 15.79 19.83 -6.50
C PHE A 350 15.09 20.54 -5.33
N HIS A 351 15.15 20.02 -4.10
CA HIS A 351 14.45 20.62 -2.95
C HIS A 351 14.79 22.09 -2.72
N SER A 352 16.04 22.49 -2.90
CA SER A 352 16.45 23.90 -2.79
C SER A 352 15.81 24.76 -3.89
N LEU A 353 15.73 24.28 -5.14
CA LEU A 353 15.07 25.01 -6.23
C LEU A 353 13.56 25.17 -5.98
N ILE A 354 12.94 24.14 -5.42
CA ILE A 354 11.51 24.15 -5.10
C ILE A 354 11.23 25.12 -3.95
N ALA A 355 12.02 25.04 -2.86
CA ALA A 355 11.88 25.90 -1.69
C ALA A 355 12.09 27.38 -2.04
N SER A 356 13.01 27.68 -2.96
CA SER A 356 13.27 29.04 -3.45
C SER A 356 12.26 29.53 -4.50
N GLY A 357 11.25 28.74 -4.86
CA GLY A 357 10.23 29.12 -5.85
C GLY A 357 10.76 29.25 -7.29
N VAL A 358 11.95 28.69 -7.56
CA VAL A 358 12.57 28.66 -8.90
C VAL A 358 11.74 27.78 -9.83
N MET A 359 11.27 26.64 -9.32
CA MET A 359 10.47 25.69 -10.08
C MET A 359 9.37 25.04 -9.23
N LYS A 360 8.32 24.56 -9.90
CA LYS A 360 7.24 23.80 -9.26
C LYS A 360 7.68 22.36 -8.99
N MET A 361 7.05 21.72 -8.01
CA MET A 361 7.25 20.30 -7.71
C MET A 361 7.05 19.43 -8.96
N THR A 362 5.98 19.66 -9.73
CA THR A 362 5.68 18.90 -10.95
C THR A 362 6.81 18.96 -11.99
N THR A 363 7.43 20.12 -12.17
CA THR A 363 8.59 20.30 -13.06
C THR A 363 9.80 19.51 -12.55
N ALA A 364 10.06 19.57 -11.24
CA ALA A 364 11.17 18.82 -10.64
C ALA A 364 10.97 17.30 -10.76
N GLU A 365 9.74 16.83 -10.59
CA GLU A 365 9.39 15.42 -10.74
C GLU A 365 9.61 14.91 -12.17
N ASN A 366 9.22 15.69 -13.18
CA ASN A 366 9.44 15.35 -14.58
C ASN A 366 10.94 15.27 -14.91
N ILE A 367 11.69 16.31 -14.53
CA ILE A 367 13.15 16.37 -14.75
C ILE A 367 13.86 15.21 -14.03
N ALA A 368 13.51 14.95 -12.77
CA ALA A 368 14.05 13.84 -11.98
C ALA A 368 13.76 12.48 -12.62
N GLY A 369 12.51 12.25 -13.05
CA GLY A 369 12.08 11.04 -13.75
C GLY A 369 12.78 10.84 -15.10
N SER A 370 13.18 11.92 -15.77
CA SER A 370 13.99 11.87 -17.00
C SER A 370 15.46 11.45 -16.77
N GLY A 371 15.86 11.24 -15.51
CA GLY A 371 17.22 10.88 -15.13
C GLY A 371 18.15 12.08 -14.85
N LEU A 372 17.64 13.31 -14.84
CA LEU A 372 18.44 14.51 -14.52
C LEU A 372 18.34 14.86 -13.04
N ASN A 373 19.45 15.32 -12.48
CA ASN A 373 19.52 15.90 -11.13
C ASN A 373 19.99 17.37 -11.24
N CYS A 374 20.00 18.08 -10.11
CA CYS A 374 20.40 19.49 -10.06
C CYS A 374 21.85 19.72 -10.53
N ALA A 375 22.77 18.80 -10.26
CA ALA A 375 24.15 18.91 -10.72
C ALA A 375 24.26 18.83 -12.25
N HIS A 376 23.44 17.98 -12.90
CA HIS A 376 23.37 17.94 -14.36
C HIS A 376 22.87 19.27 -14.95
N LEU A 377 21.85 19.90 -14.34
CA LEU A 377 21.36 21.20 -14.79
C LEU A 377 22.44 22.30 -14.67
N LYS A 378 23.15 22.34 -13.55
CA LYS A 378 24.29 23.26 -13.37
C LYS A 378 25.35 23.06 -14.43
N LEU A 379 25.71 21.81 -14.74
CA LEU A 379 26.70 21.50 -15.77
C LEU A 379 26.25 21.94 -17.16
N ILE A 380 24.98 21.76 -17.50
CA ILE A 380 24.40 22.22 -18.77
C ILE A 380 24.49 23.75 -18.85
N TYR A 381 24.10 24.45 -17.79
CA TYR A 381 24.16 25.90 -17.70
C TYR A 381 25.59 26.43 -17.88
N VAL A 382 26.57 25.83 -17.20
CA VAL A 382 28.00 26.20 -17.36
C VAL A 382 28.49 26.02 -18.80
N ARG A 383 27.96 25.03 -19.54
CA ARG A 383 28.42 24.72 -20.90
C ARG A 383 27.76 25.57 -21.98
N LYS A 384 26.47 25.88 -21.84
CA LYS A 384 25.64 26.47 -22.91
C LYS A 384 24.60 27.49 -22.42
N GLY A 385 24.69 27.92 -21.17
CA GLY A 385 23.76 28.87 -20.57
C GLY A 385 22.30 28.42 -20.63
N ASP A 386 21.42 29.40 -20.76
CA ASP A 386 19.97 29.20 -20.82
C ASP A 386 19.55 28.37 -22.05
N ASP A 387 20.16 28.61 -23.20
CA ASP A 387 19.84 27.87 -24.44
C ASP A 387 20.10 26.37 -24.27
N GLY A 388 21.21 26.01 -23.62
CA GLY A 388 21.51 24.62 -23.31
C GLY A 388 20.47 23.96 -22.40
N LEU A 389 19.97 24.70 -21.39
CA LEU A 389 18.92 24.20 -20.51
C LEU A 389 17.62 23.98 -21.27
N ILE A 390 17.23 24.94 -22.13
CA ILE A 390 16.03 24.83 -22.97
C ILE A 390 16.14 23.62 -23.90
N ASP A 391 17.25 23.50 -24.63
CA ASP A 391 17.48 22.41 -25.59
C ASP A 391 17.38 21.03 -24.91
N VAL A 392 18.02 20.86 -23.75
CA VAL A 392 18.01 19.58 -23.05
C VAL A 392 16.63 19.27 -22.45
N LEU A 393 15.97 20.25 -21.82
CA LEU A 393 14.68 20.02 -21.18
C LEU A 393 13.53 19.80 -22.18
N MET A 394 13.67 20.36 -23.39
CA MET A 394 12.76 20.12 -24.51
C MET A 394 13.18 18.92 -25.38
N SER A 395 14.38 18.36 -25.16
CA SER A 395 14.84 17.19 -25.91
C SER A 395 13.89 16.01 -25.74
N LYS A 396 13.57 15.38 -26.87
CA LYS A 396 12.66 14.24 -26.90
C LYS A 396 13.42 12.95 -26.59
N ASN A 397 12.83 12.09 -25.76
CA ASN A 397 13.27 10.72 -25.59
C ASN A 397 12.94 9.86 -26.84
N ALA A 398 13.30 8.57 -26.81
CA ALA A 398 13.02 7.63 -27.90
C ALA A 398 11.52 7.50 -28.23
N CYS A 399 10.64 7.86 -27.28
CA CYS A 399 9.19 7.86 -27.43
C CYS A 399 8.63 9.22 -27.89
N GLY A 400 9.48 10.18 -28.27
CA GLY A 400 9.09 11.49 -28.77
C GLY A 400 8.60 12.49 -27.69
N LYS A 401 8.81 12.19 -26.40
CA LYS A 401 8.36 13.03 -25.28
C LYS A 401 9.49 13.89 -24.70
N PRO A 402 9.24 15.18 -24.39
CA PRO A 402 10.23 16.06 -23.77
C PRO A 402 10.56 15.63 -22.35
N ARG A 403 11.69 16.08 -21.81
CA ARG A 403 12.09 15.81 -20.42
C ARG A 403 11.24 16.54 -19.37
N ASP A 404 10.66 17.67 -19.72
CA ASP A 404 9.66 18.36 -18.89
C ASP A 404 8.44 18.82 -19.69
N SER A 405 8.60 19.86 -20.51
CA SER A 405 7.49 20.48 -21.24
C SER A 405 7.89 20.90 -22.65
N ASN A 406 6.93 20.85 -23.58
CA ASN A 406 7.06 21.43 -24.91
C ASN A 406 6.68 22.92 -24.94
N ASP A 407 6.15 23.47 -23.84
CA ASP A 407 5.79 24.89 -23.76
C ASP A 407 7.04 25.76 -23.56
N LYS A 408 7.50 26.35 -24.67
CA LYS A 408 8.68 27.21 -24.69
C LYS A 408 8.56 28.41 -23.75
N LYS A 409 7.37 28.98 -23.54
CA LYS A 409 7.18 30.15 -22.65
C LYS A 409 7.34 29.76 -21.18
N LEU A 410 6.72 28.64 -20.79
CA LEU A 410 6.88 28.08 -19.45
C LEU A 410 8.35 27.75 -19.19
N MET A 411 9.01 27.10 -20.16
CA MET A 411 10.41 26.72 -20.08
C MET A 411 11.34 27.93 -19.93
N CYS A 412 11.17 28.98 -20.74
CA CYS A 412 11.97 30.21 -20.63
C CYS A 412 11.85 30.83 -19.22
N SER A 413 10.64 30.88 -18.64
CA SER A 413 10.45 31.44 -17.30
C SER A 413 11.17 30.63 -16.22
N VAL A 414 11.13 29.30 -16.29
CA VAL A 414 11.81 28.42 -15.35
C VAL A 414 13.33 28.52 -15.51
N VAL A 415 13.83 28.49 -16.75
CA VAL A 415 15.26 28.55 -17.07
C VAL A 415 15.88 29.87 -16.63
N GLN A 416 15.21 31.01 -16.86
CA GLN A 416 15.70 32.31 -16.39
C GLN A 416 15.89 32.36 -14.86
N LYS A 417 14.94 31.78 -14.11
CA LYS A 417 15.05 31.68 -12.65
C LYS A 417 16.19 30.75 -12.23
N MET A 418 16.38 29.65 -12.94
CA MET A 418 17.50 28.72 -12.70
C MET A 418 18.84 29.40 -12.98
N GLY A 419 18.98 30.08 -14.11
CA GLY A 419 20.21 30.78 -14.50
C GLY A 419 20.62 31.83 -13.48
N LYS A 420 19.68 32.65 -13.00
CA LYS A 420 19.92 33.62 -11.93
C LYS A 420 20.47 32.96 -10.67
N MET A 421 19.82 31.89 -10.21
CA MET A 421 20.24 31.20 -9.00
C MET A 421 21.57 30.43 -9.18
N PHE A 422 21.86 29.93 -10.39
CA PHE A 422 23.14 29.28 -10.70
C PHE A 422 24.29 30.26 -10.90
N SER A 423 24.01 31.53 -11.22
CA SER A 423 25.03 32.60 -11.27
C SER A 423 25.36 33.21 -9.91
N GLU A 424 24.49 33.02 -8.91
CA GLU A 424 24.66 33.54 -7.54
C GLU A 424 25.35 32.53 -6.60
N LEU A 425 25.65 31.33 -7.08
CA LEU A 425 26.34 30.22 -6.39
C LEU A 425 27.68 29.94 -7.07
#